data_AF-A0A8W7K9H8-F1
#
_entry.id   AF-A0A8W7K9H8-F1
#
_cell.length_a   1.000
_cell.length_b   1.000
_cell.length_c   1.000
_cell.angle_alpha   90.00
_cell.angle_beta   90.00
_cell.angle_gamma   90.00
#
_symmetry.space_group_name_H-M   'P 1'
#
loop_
_entity.id
_entity.type
_entity.pdbx_description
1 polymer ?
#
loop_
_entity_poly.entity_id
_entity_poly.type
_entity_poly.pdbx_seq_one_letter_code
_entity_poly.pdbx_strand_id
1 'polypeptide(L)'
;MSTQINAIDSRLQKMEEQQEESASAMHSEVKVLNSHITTLKSALESIEIEPSEPRVTPSLGSLINPAKCKEDLDDLEAKAKDEQFRYAVVNAAARIHGFDRKGEGNNICYQMVDYFFDRQFMTECSWSGRSRRVPENDSLVQKIGLSTYSNIIEMFHECVTISDDTFTLNQIEAFFRQCVSHSKTRANAKKERKSAARGRNAVKKIANVDSNMKAIVEKQLRTLQAML
;
A
#
# COMPACT_ATOMS: atom_id res chain seq x y z
N MET A 1 35.75 -26.37 -46.42
CA MET A 1 35.22 -26.91 -45.14
C MET A 1 36.18 -26.71 -43.97
N SER A 2 37.47 -27.09 -44.06
CA SER A 2 38.46 -26.88 -42.97
C SER A 2 38.54 -25.46 -42.41
N THR A 3 38.46 -24.42 -43.24
CA THR A 3 38.66 -23.03 -42.80
C THR A 3 37.53 -22.50 -41.92
N GLN A 4 36.31 -22.99 -42.12
CA GLN A 4 35.15 -22.58 -41.31
C GLN A 4 35.14 -23.28 -39.95
N ILE A 5 35.60 -24.53 -39.88
CA ILE A 5 35.70 -25.30 -38.63
C ILE A 5 36.73 -24.63 -37.70
N ASN A 6 37.92 -24.31 -38.23
CA ASN A 6 38.95 -23.62 -37.43
C ASN A 6 38.50 -22.25 -36.91
N ALA A 7 37.66 -21.54 -37.66
CA ALA A 7 37.10 -20.26 -37.25
C ALA A 7 36.03 -20.39 -36.15
N ILE A 8 35.30 -21.50 -36.11
CA ILE A 8 34.34 -21.82 -35.05
C ILE A 8 35.10 -22.19 -33.77
N ASP A 9 36.12 -23.02 -33.85
CA ASP A 9 36.94 -23.41 -32.69
C ASP A 9 37.61 -22.20 -32.04
N SER A 10 38.16 -21.30 -32.86
CA SER A 10 38.76 -20.05 -32.37
C SER A 10 37.75 -19.14 -31.65
N ARG A 11 36.48 -19.14 -32.08
CA ARG A 11 35.42 -18.37 -31.43
C ARG A 11 34.96 -19.03 -30.13
N LEU A 12 34.87 -20.37 -30.09
CA LEU A 12 34.52 -21.12 -28.88
C LEU A 12 35.54 -20.88 -27.78
N GLN A 13 36.82 -21.00 -28.10
CA GLN A 13 37.90 -20.75 -27.14
C GLN A 13 37.85 -19.33 -26.57
N LYS A 14 37.60 -18.33 -27.44
CA LYS A 14 37.48 -16.93 -26.99
C LYS A 14 36.25 -16.69 -26.10
N MET A 15 35.15 -17.40 -26.33
CA MET A 15 33.96 -17.30 -25.46
C MET A 15 34.21 -17.97 -24.10
N GLU A 16 34.91 -19.10 -24.07
CA GLU A 16 35.29 -19.77 -22.82
C GLU A 16 36.18 -18.88 -21.95
N GLU A 17 37.20 -18.26 -22.55
CA GLU A 17 38.08 -17.30 -21.86
C GLU A 17 37.29 -16.10 -21.30
N GLN A 18 36.38 -15.52 -22.09
CA GLN A 18 35.53 -14.41 -21.62
C GLN A 18 34.56 -14.83 -20.49
N GLN A 19 34.05 -16.05 -20.55
CA GLN A 19 33.14 -16.58 -19.54
C GLN A 19 33.87 -16.86 -18.23
N GLU A 20 35.11 -17.35 -18.29
CA GLU A 20 35.95 -17.58 -17.12
C GLU A 20 36.38 -16.27 -16.44
N GLU A 21 36.73 -15.24 -17.22
CA GLU A 21 36.98 -13.89 -16.71
C GLU A 21 35.74 -13.29 -16.00
N SER A 22 34.57 -13.41 -16.63
CA SER A 22 33.31 -12.92 -16.05
C SER A 22 32.93 -13.67 -14.77
N ALA A 23 33.11 -14.99 -14.73
CA ALA A 23 32.86 -15.80 -13.54
C ALA A 23 33.82 -15.44 -12.39
N SER A 24 35.10 -15.20 -12.70
CA SER A 24 36.10 -14.75 -11.73
C SER A 24 35.76 -13.38 -11.15
N ALA A 25 35.33 -12.43 -12.00
CA ALA A 25 34.88 -11.11 -11.57
C ALA A 25 33.67 -11.20 -10.63
N MET A 26 32.63 -11.95 -10.99
CA MET A 26 31.45 -12.17 -10.13
C MET A 26 31.83 -12.83 -8.79
N HIS A 27 32.73 -13.81 -8.81
CA HIS A 27 33.19 -14.46 -7.57
C HIS A 27 33.91 -13.47 -6.65
N SER A 28 34.66 -12.52 -7.22
CA SER A 28 35.33 -11.48 -6.43
C SER A 28 34.33 -10.52 -5.78
N GLU A 29 33.27 -10.11 -6.48
CA GLU A 29 32.21 -9.25 -5.94
C GLU A 29 31.40 -9.94 -4.82
N VAL A 30 31.04 -11.21 -5.02
CA VAL A 30 30.35 -12.01 -3.99
C VAL A 30 31.22 -12.15 -2.73
N LYS A 31 32.53 -12.29 -2.89
CA LYS A 31 33.47 -12.33 -1.76
C LYS A 31 33.50 -11.02 -0.98
N VAL A 32 33.47 -9.88 -1.67
CA VAL A 32 33.38 -8.54 -1.03
C VAL A 32 32.04 -8.35 -0.31
N LEU A 33 30.93 -8.77 -0.92
CA LEU A 33 29.62 -8.72 -0.27
C LEU A 33 29.58 -9.56 1.01
N ASN A 34 30.13 -10.78 0.98
CA ASN A 34 30.18 -11.64 2.15
C ASN A 34 31.06 -11.05 3.27
N SER A 35 32.15 -10.36 2.94
CA SER A 35 32.96 -9.69 3.96
C SER A 35 32.18 -8.53 4.60
N HIS A 36 31.47 -7.72 3.81
CA HIS A 36 30.61 -6.66 4.33
C HIS A 36 29.50 -7.20 5.23
N ILE A 37 28.83 -8.28 4.83
CA ILE A 37 27.81 -8.95 5.66
C ILE A 37 28.41 -9.42 6.99
N THR A 38 29.62 -9.98 6.95
CA THR A 38 30.30 -10.46 8.17
C THR A 38 30.63 -9.30 9.11
N THR A 39 31.16 -8.20 8.58
CA THR A 39 31.45 -6.97 9.35
C THR A 39 30.18 -6.38 9.98
N LEU A 40 29.08 -6.32 9.22
CA LEU A 40 27.80 -5.83 9.75
C LEU A 40 27.24 -6.74 10.85
N LYS A 41 27.36 -8.06 10.69
CA LYS A 41 26.95 -9.03 11.73
C LYS A 41 27.76 -8.83 13.02
N SER A 42 29.09 -8.71 12.93
CA SER A 42 29.92 -8.46 14.10
C SER A 42 29.64 -7.11 14.76
N ALA A 43 29.34 -6.07 13.97
CA ALA A 43 28.96 -4.77 14.50
C ALA A 43 27.62 -4.83 15.24
N LEU A 44 26.65 -5.62 14.75
CA LEU A 44 25.39 -5.89 15.43
C LEU A 44 25.58 -6.68 16.74
N GLU A 45 26.47 -7.68 16.76
CA GLU A 45 26.80 -8.45 17.97
C GLU A 45 27.57 -7.61 19.02
N SER A 46 28.31 -6.60 18.58
CA SER A 46 29.06 -5.70 19.48
C SER A 46 28.19 -4.61 20.13
N ILE A 47 26.92 -4.49 19.71
CA ILE A 47 25.95 -3.64 20.42
C ILE A 47 25.50 -4.44 21.65
N GLU A 48 26.23 -4.29 22.75
CA GLU A 48 25.75 -4.68 24.07
C GLU A 48 24.52 -3.83 24.39
N ILE A 49 23.34 -4.40 24.15
CA ILE A 49 22.10 -3.91 24.73
C ILE A 49 22.15 -4.29 26.21
N GLU A 50 22.63 -3.38 27.05
CA GLU A 50 22.38 -3.41 28.49
C GLU A 50 20.91 -3.81 28.74
N PRO A 51 20.62 -4.81 29.60
CA PRO A 51 19.28 -5.33 29.83
C PRO A 51 18.47 -4.33 30.68
N SER A 52 18.15 -3.19 30.09
CA SER A 52 17.25 -2.18 30.63
C SER A 52 15.83 -2.49 30.16
N GLU A 53 15.12 -3.28 30.98
CA GLU A 53 13.69 -3.57 30.90
C GLU A 53 13.17 -4.21 29.59
N PRO A 54 12.06 -4.98 29.62
CA PRO A 54 11.43 -5.42 28.38
C PRO A 54 11.05 -4.17 27.58
N ARG A 55 11.71 -3.92 26.43
CA ARG A 55 11.33 -2.85 25.49
C ARG A 55 9.90 -3.10 25.02
N VAL A 56 8.93 -2.57 25.75
CA VAL A 56 7.54 -2.46 25.31
C VAL A 56 7.55 -1.43 24.19
N THR A 57 7.84 -1.88 22.97
CA THR A 57 7.82 -1.01 21.79
C THR A 57 6.42 -0.38 21.70
N PRO A 58 6.30 0.96 21.78
CA PRO A 58 5.00 1.60 21.96
C PRO A 58 4.08 1.28 20.79
N SER A 59 2.85 0.87 21.09
CA SER A 59 1.84 0.59 20.06
C SER A 59 1.44 1.88 19.33
N LEU A 60 0.90 1.79 18.11
CA LEU A 60 0.48 2.97 17.36
C LEU A 60 -0.56 3.81 18.13
N GLY A 61 -1.52 3.14 18.81
CA GLY A 61 -2.53 3.79 19.63
C GLY A 61 -2.01 4.41 20.94
N SER A 62 -0.77 4.12 21.35
CA SER A 62 -0.12 4.84 22.46
C SER A 62 0.71 6.04 22.00
N LEU A 63 1.07 6.09 20.71
CA LEU A 63 1.84 7.19 20.12
C LEU A 63 0.93 8.30 19.60
N ILE A 64 -0.20 7.93 18.99
CA ILE A 64 -1.16 8.85 18.40
C ILE A 64 -2.51 8.67 19.08
N ASN A 65 -3.07 9.79 19.52
CA ASN A 65 -4.48 9.88 19.87
C ASN A 65 -5.24 10.43 18.67
N PRO A 66 -6.34 9.79 18.24
CA PRO A 66 -7.13 10.30 17.12
C PRO A 66 -7.62 11.72 17.42
N ALA A 67 -7.38 12.67 16.50
CA ALA A 67 -7.79 14.06 16.64
C ALA A 67 -9.32 14.17 16.69
N LYS A 68 -9.85 14.87 17.70
CA LYS A 68 -11.28 15.06 17.93
C LYS A 68 -11.75 16.48 17.69
N CYS A 69 -10.83 17.44 17.68
CA CYS A 69 -11.08 18.84 17.39
C CYS A 69 -9.91 19.44 16.61
N LYS A 70 -10.04 20.73 16.27
CA LYS A 70 -9.00 21.45 15.52
C LYS A 70 -7.69 21.54 16.30
N GLU A 71 -7.77 21.77 17.60
CA GLU A 71 -6.60 21.92 18.48
C GLU A 71 -5.79 20.62 18.53
N ASP A 72 -6.46 19.46 18.69
CA ASP A 72 -5.80 18.16 18.61
C ASP A 72 -5.07 17.96 17.26
N LEU A 73 -5.68 18.44 16.17
CA LEU A 73 -5.12 18.33 14.83
C LEU A 73 -3.90 19.22 14.65
N ASP A 74 -3.95 20.46 15.15
CA ASP A 74 -2.83 21.41 15.14
C ASP A 74 -1.65 20.88 15.99
N ASP A 75 -1.94 20.29 17.16
CA ASP A 75 -0.93 19.67 18.02
C ASP A 75 -0.28 18.45 17.37
N LEU A 76 -1.08 17.62 16.70
CA LEU A 76 -0.58 16.46 15.97
C LEU A 76 0.31 16.90 14.80
N GLU A 77 -0.03 17.99 14.12
CA GLU A 77 0.77 18.57 13.04
C GLU A 77 2.10 19.11 13.55
N ALA A 78 2.09 19.81 14.69
CA ALA A 78 3.30 20.27 15.33
C ALA A 78 4.22 19.11 15.75
N LYS A 79 3.64 18.01 16.27
CA LYS A 79 4.39 16.78 16.61
C LYS A 79 4.89 16.05 15.36
N ALA A 80 4.11 16.01 14.29
CA ALA A 80 4.50 15.38 13.03
C ALA A 80 5.70 16.08 12.36
N LYS A 81 6.06 17.28 12.79
CA LYS A 81 7.32 17.93 12.38
C LYS A 81 8.56 17.28 13.00
N ASP A 82 8.42 16.64 14.15
CA ASP A 82 9.53 15.96 14.83
C ASP A 82 9.85 14.62 14.16
N GLU A 83 11.10 14.45 13.75
CA GLU A 83 11.56 13.28 12.99
C GLU A 83 11.55 12.01 13.85
N GLN A 84 11.87 12.12 15.14
CA GLN A 84 11.87 10.97 16.06
C GLN A 84 10.44 10.46 16.29
N PHE A 85 9.49 11.37 16.49
CA PHE A 85 8.08 11.06 16.59
C PHE A 85 7.57 10.38 15.30
N ARG A 86 7.86 10.96 14.13
CA ARG A 86 7.51 10.34 12.84
C ARG A 86 8.06 8.93 12.70
N TYR A 87 9.35 8.75 12.98
CA TYR A 87 9.99 7.44 12.92
C TYR A 87 9.33 6.42 13.86
N ALA A 88 8.97 6.82 15.08
CA ALA A 88 8.27 5.94 16.01
C ALA A 88 6.89 5.52 15.50
N VAL A 89 6.13 6.46 14.92
CA VAL A 89 4.81 6.22 14.32
C VAL A 89 4.91 5.28 13.12
N VAL A 90 5.82 5.55 12.18
CA VAL A 90 6.02 4.74 10.96
C VAL A 90 6.43 3.31 11.34
N ASN A 91 7.33 3.14 12.31
CA ASN A 91 7.70 1.81 12.81
C ASN A 91 6.55 1.09 13.52
N ALA A 92 5.65 1.83 14.18
CA ALA A 92 4.44 1.24 14.74
C ALA A 92 3.47 0.79 13.63
N ALA A 93 3.30 1.57 12.57
CA ALA A 93 2.50 1.20 11.41
C ALA A 93 3.07 -0.04 10.69
N ALA A 94 4.39 -0.10 10.48
CA ALA A 94 5.08 -1.23 9.86
C ALA A 94 4.85 -2.54 10.61
N ARG A 95 4.83 -2.52 11.95
CA ARG A 95 4.53 -3.70 12.77
C ARG A 95 3.09 -4.19 12.63
N ILE A 96 2.15 -3.29 12.38
CA ILE A 96 0.72 -3.63 12.21
C ILE A 96 0.46 -4.19 10.81
N HIS A 97 1.04 -3.56 9.79
CA HIS A 97 0.71 -3.85 8.39
C HIS A 97 1.72 -4.75 7.68
N GLY A 98 2.91 -4.96 8.25
CA GLY A 98 3.98 -5.73 7.64
C GLY A 98 4.65 -5.00 6.46
N PHE A 99 5.42 -5.76 5.68
CA PHE A 99 6.16 -5.27 4.51
C PHE A 99 5.67 -5.96 3.23
N ASP A 100 6.02 -5.42 2.06
CA ASP A 100 5.76 -5.99 0.71
C ASP A 100 4.28 -6.22 0.35
N ARG A 101 3.42 -5.26 0.70
CA ARG A 101 1.98 -5.25 0.38
C ARG A 101 1.66 -4.41 -0.83
N LYS A 102 2.37 -4.68 -1.94
CA LYS A 102 2.28 -3.89 -3.18
C LYS A 102 0.85 -3.83 -3.72
N GLY A 103 0.37 -2.61 -3.98
CA GLY A 103 -0.97 -2.34 -4.49
C GLY A 103 -2.09 -2.41 -3.44
N GLU A 104 -1.77 -2.61 -2.16
CA GLU A 104 -2.74 -2.64 -1.07
C GLU A 104 -2.87 -1.33 -0.29
N GLY A 105 -2.16 -0.26 -0.68
CA GLY A 105 -2.08 0.98 0.09
C GLY A 105 -3.44 1.61 0.42
N ASN A 106 -4.46 1.46 -0.44
CA ASN A 106 -5.82 1.92 -0.12
C ASN A 106 -6.43 1.17 1.07
N ASN A 107 -6.24 -0.15 1.16
CA ASN A 107 -6.72 -0.94 2.30
C ASN A 107 -6.03 -0.50 3.59
N ILE A 108 -4.72 -0.25 3.50
CA ILE A 108 -3.90 0.23 4.61
C ILE A 108 -4.37 1.61 5.06
N CYS A 109 -4.63 2.54 4.13
CA CYS A 109 -5.16 3.86 4.43
C CYS A 109 -6.46 3.79 5.25
N TYR A 110 -7.41 2.93 4.87
CA TYR A 110 -8.66 2.76 5.63
C TYR A 110 -8.46 2.15 7.02
N GLN A 111 -7.44 1.32 7.20
CA GLN A 111 -7.08 0.76 8.51
C GLN A 111 -6.36 1.80 9.38
N MET A 112 -5.54 2.65 8.79
CA MET A 112 -4.72 3.65 9.46
C MET A 112 -5.48 4.91 9.86
N VAL A 113 -6.43 5.37 9.04
CA VAL A 113 -7.07 6.69 9.22
C VAL A 113 -7.76 6.86 10.58
N ASP A 114 -8.29 5.79 11.15
CA ASP A 114 -8.97 5.83 12.45
C ASP A 114 -8.00 5.93 13.65
N TYR A 115 -6.68 5.73 13.44
CA TYR A 115 -5.66 6.04 14.45
C TYR A 115 -5.33 7.54 14.51
N PHE A 116 -5.50 8.23 13.38
CA PHE A 116 -5.14 9.65 13.25
C PHE A 116 -6.33 10.57 13.54
N PHE A 117 -7.53 10.15 13.18
CA PHE A 117 -8.71 11.02 13.22
C PHE A 117 -9.91 10.31 13.82
N ASP A 118 -10.61 11.02 14.70
CA ASP A 118 -11.94 10.59 15.12
C ASP A 118 -12.94 10.68 13.94
N ARG A 119 -13.85 9.71 13.85
CA ARG A 119 -14.79 9.65 12.73
C ARG A 119 -15.83 10.77 12.76
N GLN A 120 -16.23 11.25 13.94
CA GLN A 120 -17.14 12.39 14.08
C GLN A 120 -16.42 13.68 13.71
N PHE A 121 -15.20 13.87 14.20
CA PHE A 121 -14.37 15.02 13.85
C PHE A 121 -14.15 15.15 12.33
N MET A 122 -13.90 14.04 11.64
CA MET A 122 -13.76 14.04 10.17
C MET A 122 -14.99 14.59 9.41
N THR A 123 -16.17 14.69 10.04
CA THR A 123 -17.36 15.30 9.42
C THR A 123 -17.29 16.83 9.34
N GLU A 124 -16.51 17.45 10.23
CA GLU A 124 -16.24 18.88 10.32
C GLU A 124 -15.13 19.30 9.33
N CYS A 125 -14.33 18.34 8.88
CA CYS A 125 -13.28 18.54 7.92
C CYS A 125 -13.79 18.56 6.46
N SER A 126 -12.97 19.13 5.58
CA SER A 126 -13.00 18.98 4.13
C SER A 126 -11.57 19.02 3.61
N TRP A 127 -11.37 18.72 2.33
CA TRP A 127 -10.02 18.80 1.77
C TRP A 127 -9.47 20.24 1.80
N SER A 128 -10.19 21.20 1.21
CA SER A 128 -9.72 22.58 1.06
C SER A 128 -10.26 23.58 2.09
N GLY A 129 -11.05 23.14 3.07
CA GLY A 129 -11.66 24.03 4.08
C GLY A 129 -12.81 24.88 3.56
N ARG A 130 -13.31 24.63 2.34
CA ARG A 130 -14.37 25.45 1.74
C ARG A 130 -15.66 25.37 2.54
N SER A 131 -16.15 26.55 2.92
CA SER A 131 -17.46 26.71 3.54
C SER A 131 -18.61 26.41 2.60
N ARG A 132 -19.71 25.91 3.15
CA ARG A 132 -21.01 25.84 2.46
C ARG A 132 -22.02 26.68 3.22
N ARG A 133 -22.76 27.54 2.51
CA ARG A 133 -23.96 28.17 3.07
C ARG A 133 -25.06 27.14 3.23
N VAL A 134 -25.67 27.10 4.40
CA VAL A 134 -26.84 26.27 4.67
C VAL A 134 -28.09 27.07 4.27
N PRO A 135 -28.89 26.59 3.29
CA PRO A 135 -30.02 27.36 2.77
C PRO A 135 -31.12 27.67 3.80
N GLU A 136 -31.29 26.82 4.81
CA GLU A 136 -32.38 26.93 5.78
C GLU A 136 -32.18 28.06 6.81
N ASN A 137 -30.94 28.47 7.07
CA ASN A 137 -30.63 29.44 8.12
C ASN A 137 -29.58 30.50 7.71
N ASP A 138 -29.21 30.53 6.42
CA ASP A 138 -28.15 31.36 5.82
C ASP A 138 -26.81 31.34 6.59
N SER A 139 -26.57 30.30 7.40
CA SER A 139 -25.36 30.17 8.19
C SER A 139 -24.21 29.64 7.34
N LEU A 140 -23.01 30.20 7.55
CA LEU A 140 -21.79 29.76 6.89
C LEU A 140 -21.13 28.69 7.76
N VAL A 141 -21.21 27.43 7.32
CA VAL A 141 -20.49 26.34 8.01
C VAL A 141 -19.06 26.30 7.49
N GLN A 142 -18.14 26.86 8.28
CA GLN A 142 -16.71 26.77 8.07
C GLN A 142 -16.24 25.35 8.33
N LYS A 143 -15.43 24.81 7.41
CA LYS A 143 -14.84 23.48 7.54
C LYS A 143 -13.34 23.59 7.70
N ILE A 144 -12.77 22.64 8.44
CA ILE A 144 -11.32 22.54 8.60
C ILE A 144 -10.73 21.97 7.29
N GLY A 145 -9.69 22.59 6.75
CA GLY A 145 -9.05 22.16 5.50
C GLY A 145 -7.90 21.20 5.78
N LEU A 146 -8.05 19.91 5.50
CA LEU A 146 -6.99 18.93 5.73
C LEU A 146 -5.74 19.19 4.87
N SER A 147 -5.88 19.83 3.71
CA SER A 147 -4.76 20.11 2.81
C SER A 147 -3.69 21.04 3.39
N THR A 148 -3.97 21.73 4.50
CA THR A 148 -3.00 22.63 5.16
C THR A 148 -2.08 21.90 6.15
N TYR A 149 -2.37 20.63 6.44
CA TYR A 149 -1.66 19.82 7.44
C TYR A 149 -0.67 18.88 6.75
N SER A 150 0.38 19.46 6.15
CA SER A 150 1.31 18.73 5.29
C SER A 150 2.15 17.71 6.06
N ASN A 151 2.56 18.02 7.29
CA ASN A 151 3.40 17.09 8.07
C ASN A 151 2.62 15.83 8.44
N ILE A 152 1.34 15.96 8.80
CA ILE A 152 0.46 14.79 9.02
C ILE A 152 0.28 14.01 7.72
N ILE A 153 0.05 14.67 6.59
CA ILE A 153 -0.14 14.00 5.30
C ILE A 153 1.11 13.21 4.90
N GLU A 154 2.30 13.80 5.04
CA GLU A 154 3.59 13.17 4.76
C GLU A 154 3.85 11.99 5.71
N MET A 155 3.67 12.18 7.03
CA MET A 155 3.80 11.09 8.00
C MET A 155 2.83 9.95 7.71
N PHE A 156 1.59 10.26 7.33
CA PHE A 156 0.59 9.26 6.96
C PHE A 156 0.98 8.52 5.67
N HIS A 157 1.53 9.23 4.68
CA HIS A 157 2.07 8.62 3.45
C HIS A 157 3.20 7.64 3.77
N GLU A 158 4.14 8.02 4.64
CA GLU A 158 5.24 7.15 5.09
C GLU A 158 4.75 5.90 5.81
N CYS A 159 3.71 6.02 6.63
CA CYS A 159 3.09 4.88 7.28
C CYS A 159 2.48 3.88 6.29
N VAL A 160 2.10 4.34 5.10
CA VAL A 160 1.55 3.48 4.05
C VAL A 160 2.67 2.92 3.18
N THR A 161 3.66 3.74 2.81
CA THR A 161 4.75 3.33 1.91
C THR A 161 5.73 2.37 2.53
N ILE A 162 5.84 2.35 3.86
CA ILE A 162 6.62 1.32 4.56
C ILE A 162 6.09 -0.09 4.27
N SER A 163 4.79 -0.21 3.96
CA SER A 163 4.14 -1.47 3.58
C SER A 163 3.91 -1.61 2.08
N ASP A 164 3.57 -0.52 1.38
CA ASP A 164 3.31 -0.47 -0.07
C ASP A 164 4.15 0.64 -0.72
N ASP A 165 5.36 0.30 -1.14
CA ASP A 165 6.33 1.21 -1.77
C ASP A 165 5.83 1.83 -3.09
N THR A 166 4.78 1.26 -3.70
CA THR A 166 4.17 1.79 -4.93
C THR A 166 3.15 2.89 -4.68
N PHE A 167 2.76 3.12 -3.42
CA PHE A 167 1.72 4.08 -3.06
C PHE A 167 2.22 5.51 -3.09
N THR A 168 1.54 6.37 -3.85
CA THR A 168 1.97 7.74 -4.13
C THR A 168 1.25 8.76 -3.27
N LEU A 169 1.86 9.94 -3.11
CA LEU A 169 1.25 11.07 -2.41
C LEU A 169 -0.07 11.51 -3.07
N ASN A 170 -0.16 11.47 -4.40
CA ASN A 170 -1.41 11.75 -5.14
C ASN A 170 -2.54 10.79 -4.74
N GLN A 171 -2.22 9.51 -4.50
CA GLN A 171 -3.20 8.54 -4.03
C GLN A 171 -3.61 8.81 -2.58
N ILE A 172 -2.70 9.28 -1.72
CA ILE A 172 -3.01 9.74 -0.36
C ILE A 172 -3.96 10.93 -0.39
N GLU A 173 -3.71 11.94 -1.23
CA GLU A 173 -4.63 13.08 -1.38
C GLU A 173 -6.01 12.64 -1.87
N ALA A 174 -6.05 11.78 -2.90
CA ALA A 174 -7.29 11.23 -3.42
C ALA A 174 -8.05 10.45 -2.34
N PHE A 175 -7.34 9.67 -1.52
CA PHE A 175 -7.88 8.97 -0.37
C PHE A 175 -8.48 9.94 0.65
N PHE A 176 -7.76 10.99 1.06
CA PHE A 176 -8.28 11.95 2.04
C PHE A 176 -9.52 12.69 1.52
N ARG A 177 -9.52 13.10 0.24
CA ARG A 177 -10.70 13.70 -0.41
C ARG A 177 -11.91 12.76 -0.36
N GLN A 178 -11.70 11.49 -0.65
CA GLN A 178 -12.73 10.47 -0.59
C GLN A 178 -13.21 10.24 0.85
N CYS A 179 -12.27 10.19 1.81
CA CYS A 179 -12.56 9.95 3.21
C CYS A 179 -13.41 11.08 3.83
N VAL A 180 -13.09 12.35 3.56
CA VAL A 180 -13.89 13.49 4.04
C VAL A 180 -15.23 13.61 3.32
N SER A 181 -15.32 13.24 2.04
CA SER A 181 -16.58 13.19 1.28
C SER A 181 -17.56 12.18 1.89
N HIS A 182 -17.05 11.04 2.35
CA HIS A 182 -17.84 9.98 2.98
C HIS A 182 -17.80 9.98 4.51
N SER A 183 -17.29 11.06 5.12
CA SER A 183 -17.16 11.22 6.57
C SER A 183 -18.46 10.91 7.32
N LYS A 184 -19.60 11.49 6.92
CA LYS A 184 -20.91 11.25 7.56
C LYS A 184 -21.32 9.77 7.51
N THR A 185 -21.13 9.12 6.37
CA THR A 185 -21.41 7.68 6.21
C THR A 185 -20.50 6.85 7.11
N ARG A 186 -19.20 7.20 7.19
CA ARG A 186 -18.23 6.51 8.05
C ARG A 186 -18.52 6.71 9.55
N ALA A 187 -18.93 7.92 9.94
CA ALA A 187 -19.29 8.26 11.32
C ALA A 187 -20.50 7.46 11.81
N ASN A 188 -21.49 7.27 10.94
CA ASN A 188 -22.72 6.52 11.24
C ASN A 188 -22.59 5.00 11.02
N ALA A 189 -21.51 4.53 10.40
CA ALA A 189 -21.29 3.11 10.19
C ALA A 189 -21.01 2.42 11.52
N LYS A 190 -21.89 1.49 11.91
CA LYS A 190 -21.59 0.54 12.98
C LYS A 190 -20.28 -0.18 12.62
N LYS A 191 -19.39 -0.41 13.58
CA LYS A 191 -18.12 -1.16 13.40
C LYS A 191 -18.34 -2.65 13.07
N GLU A 192 -19.51 -2.99 12.56
CA GLU A 192 -19.92 -4.32 12.15
C GLU A 192 -19.50 -4.51 10.69
N ARG A 193 -18.59 -5.45 10.47
CA ARG A 193 -18.22 -5.86 9.12
C ARG A 193 -19.42 -6.55 8.51
N LYS A 194 -20.09 -5.92 7.52
CA LYS A 194 -21.08 -6.63 6.70
C LYS A 194 -20.37 -7.84 6.11
N SER A 195 -20.95 -9.03 6.31
CA SER A 195 -20.42 -10.26 5.74
C SER A 195 -20.23 -10.06 4.23
N ALA A 196 -19.05 -10.44 3.72
CA ALA A 196 -18.77 -10.30 2.30
C ALA A 196 -19.82 -11.09 1.52
N ALA A 197 -20.61 -10.40 0.70
CA ALA A 197 -21.54 -11.06 -0.18
C ALA A 197 -20.72 -11.97 -1.12
N ARG A 198 -20.83 -13.29 -0.95
CA ARG A 198 -20.25 -14.26 -1.90
C ARG A 198 -20.87 -13.97 -3.26
N GLY A 199 -20.10 -13.39 -4.17
CA GLY A 199 -20.58 -13.04 -5.50
C GLY A 199 -21.07 -14.29 -6.23
N ARG A 200 -22.36 -14.37 -6.53
CA ARG A 200 -22.98 -15.46 -7.32
C ARG A 200 -22.63 -15.39 -8.82
N ASN A 201 -21.52 -14.77 -9.18
CA ASN A 201 -21.20 -14.44 -10.57
C ASN A 201 -20.60 -15.63 -11.34
N ALA A 202 -20.10 -16.66 -10.66
CA ALA A 202 -19.62 -17.89 -11.31
C ALA A 202 -20.75 -18.73 -11.92
N VAL A 203 -21.91 -18.81 -11.26
CA VAL A 203 -23.03 -19.66 -11.69
C VAL A 203 -23.72 -19.12 -12.94
N LYS A 204 -23.84 -17.79 -13.08
CA LYS A 204 -24.45 -17.17 -14.28
C LYS A 204 -23.64 -17.40 -15.56
N LYS A 205 -22.31 -17.54 -15.46
CA LYS A 205 -21.44 -17.73 -16.63
C LYS A 205 -21.61 -19.12 -17.24
N ILE A 206 -21.77 -20.15 -16.42
CA ILE A 206 -21.97 -21.54 -16.88
C ILE A 206 -23.35 -21.71 -17.51
N ALA A 207 -24.41 -21.15 -16.91
CA ALA A 207 -25.76 -21.23 -17.47
C ALA A 207 -25.91 -20.56 -18.84
N ASN A 208 -25.17 -19.47 -19.08
CA ASN A 208 -25.20 -18.76 -20.36
C ASN A 208 -24.49 -19.54 -21.48
N VAL A 209 -23.43 -20.29 -21.14
CA VAL A 209 -22.72 -21.15 -22.10
C VAL A 209 -23.59 -22.34 -22.53
N ASP A 210 -24.28 -23.01 -21.60
CA ASP A 210 -25.19 -24.14 -21.92
C ASP A 210 -26.36 -23.71 -22.82
N SER A 211 -26.91 -22.53 -22.55
CA SER A 211 -28.01 -21.95 -23.33
C SER A 211 -27.59 -21.64 -24.78
N ASN A 212 -26.40 -21.05 -24.96
CA ASN A 212 -25.85 -20.78 -26.29
C ASN A 212 -25.51 -22.06 -27.06
N MET A 213 -25.00 -23.09 -26.38
CA MET A 213 -24.64 -24.36 -27.02
C MET A 213 -25.89 -25.09 -27.52
N LYS A 214 -26.97 -25.10 -26.74
CA LYS A 214 -28.27 -25.66 -27.17
C LYS A 214 -28.83 -24.95 -28.41
N ALA A 215 -28.78 -23.62 -28.44
CA ALA A 215 -29.26 -22.85 -29.59
C ALA A 215 -28.49 -23.15 -30.88
N ILE A 216 -27.18 -23.38 -30.79
CA ILE A 216 -26.33 -23.75 -31.93
C ILE A 216 -26.70 -25.14 -32.45
N VAL A 217 -26.83 -26.12 -31.56
CA VAL A 217 -27.19 -27.51 -31.93
C VAL A 217 -28.56 -27.55 -32.59
N GLU A 218 -29.55 -26.84 -32.03
CA GLU A 218 -30.90 -26.81 -32.58
C GLU A 218 -30.94 -26.17 -33.98
N LYS A 219 -30.15 -25.11 -34.20
CA LYS A 219 -30.01 -24.48 -35.52
C LYS A 219 -29.38 -25.42 -36.55
N GLN A 220 -28.37 -26.19 -36.15
CA GLN A 220 -27.76 -27.19 -37.03
C GLN A 220 -28.73 -28.31 -37.38
N LEU A 221 -29.50 -28.79 -36.39
CA LEU A 221 -30.50 -29.85 -36.60
C LEU A 221 -31.57 -29.43 -37.61
N ARG A 222 -32.09 -28.20 -37.48
CA ARG A 222 -33.08 -27.66 -38.43
C ARG A 222 -32.53 -27.52 -39.85
N THR A 223 -31.26 -27.13 -39.98
CA THR A 223 -30.59 -27.03 -41.28
C THR A 223 -30.47 -28.40 -41.96
N LEU A 224 -30.09 -29.42 -41.20
CA LEU A 224 -29.97 -30.79 -41.72
C LEU A 224 -31.32 -31.39 -42.10
N GLN A 225 -32.37 -31.12 -41.33
CA GLN A 225 -33.73 -31.55 -41.64
C GLN A 225 -34.31 -30.87 -42.88
N ALA A 226 -33.86 -29.67 -43.22
CA ALA A 226 -34.27 -28.95 -44.43
C ALA A 226 -33.50 -29.37 -45.70
N MET A 227 -32.46 -30.21 -45.55
CA MET A 227 -31.65 -30.74 -46.65
C MET A 227 -32.01 -32.18 -47.06
N LEU A 228 -32.96 -32.81 -46.35
CA LEU A 228 -33.55 -34.11 -46.68
C LEU A 228 -34.95 -33.92 -47.28
#